data_AF-A0A6G9XKI0-F1
#
_entry.id   AF-A0A6G9XKI0-F1
#
_cell.length_a   1.000
_cell.length_b   1.000
_cell.length_c   1.000
_cell.angle_alpha   90.00
_cell.angle_beta   90.00
_cell.angle_gamma   90.00
#
_symmetry.space_group_name_H-M   'P 1'
#
loop_
_entity.id
_entity.type
_entity.pdbx_description
1 polymer ?
#
loop_
_entity_poly.entity_id
_entity_poly.type
_entity_poly.pdbx_seq_one_letter_code
_entity_poly.pdbx_strand_id
1 'polypeptide(L)'
;MPEEIYGKIFYGPDEAEPLPPDEIARLKERFAAFNQKRDAVPEEDRIHLRDRFGDDALGTEGDQQYWAEVEERKKRGEYWG
;
A
#
# COMPACT_ATOMS: atom_id res chain seq x y z
N MET A 1 -18.88 1.32 -15.67
CA MET A 1 -18.59 1.75 -17.05
C MET A 1 -17.19 2.32 -17.04
N PRO A 2 -16.31 1.91 -17.95
CA PRO A 2 -14.94 2.39 -17.95
C PRO A 2 -14.88 3.91 -18.16
N GLU A 3 -14.14 4.60 -17.30
CA GLU A 3 -13.91 6.05 -17.39
C GLU A 3 -12.56 6.32 -18.07
N GLU A 4 -12.54 7.27 -19.00
CA GLU A 4 -11.30 7.75 -19.62
C GLU A 4 -10.80 8.99 -18.90
N ILE A 5 -9.63 8.89 -18.27
CA ILE A 5 -8.97 9.99 -17.57
C ILE A 5 -7.56 10.13 -18.15
N TYR A 6 -7.27 11.29 -18.77
CA TYR A 6 -6.00 11.59 -19.45
C TYR A 6 -5.52 10.51 -20.45
N GLY A 7 -6.44 9.96 -21.26
CA GLY A 7 -6.11 8.95 -22.27
C GLY A 7 -5.86 7.54 -21.71
N LYS A 8 -6.15 7.31 -20.42
CA LYS A 8 -6.12 5.99 -19.80
C LYS A 8 -7.53 5.56 -19.43
N ILE A 9 -7.82 4.28 -19.63
CA ILE A 9 -9.09 3.67 -19.30
C ILE A 9 -9.00 3.09 -17.89
N PHE A 10 -9.93 3.49 -17.03
CA PHE A 10 -10.08 3.01 -15.66
C PHE A 10 -11.39 2.25 -15.55
N TYR A 11 -11.33 1.06 -14.96
CA TYR A 11 -12.50 0.21 -14.74
C TYR A 11 -12.94 0.35 -13.28
N GLY A 12 -14.26 0.36 -13.06
CA GLY A 12 -14.81 0.30 -11.71
C GLY A 12 -14.39 -0.98 -10.98
N PRO A 13 -14.36 -0.97 -9.63
CA PRO A 13 -14.01 -2.16 -8.84
C PRO A 13 -15.00 -3.32 -9.07
N ASP A 14 -16.22 -3.02 -9.47
CA ASP A 14 -17.29 -3.95 -9.86
C ASP A 14 -17.11 -4.56 -11.25
N GLU A 15 -16.22 -4.00 -12.07
CA GLU A 15 -15.91 -4.49 -13.42
C GLU A 15 -14.76 -5.51 -13.43
N ALA A 16 -14.08 -5.70 -12.30
CA ALA A 16 -13.07 -6.74 -12.15
C ALA A 16 -13.74 -8.11 -11.95
N GLU A 17 -13.46 -9.05 -12.85
CA GLU A 17 -13.92 -10.42 -12.66
C GLU A 17 -13.29 -11.02 -11.39
N PRO A 18 -14.08 -11.63 -10.50
CA PRO A 18 -13.54 -12.26 -9.31
C PRO A 18 -12.67 -13.44 -9.71
N LEU A 19 -11.48 -13.53 -9.10
CA LEU A 19 -10.58 -14.66 -9.31
C LEU A 19 -11.25 -15.99 -8.89
N PRO A 20 -10.92 -17.11 -9.57
CA PRO A 20 -11.37 -18.43 -9.16
C PRO A 20 -11.03 -18.74 -7.69
N PRO A 21 -11.90 -19.45 -6.94
CA PRO A 21 -11.68 -19.72 -5.51
C PRO A 21 -10.37 -20.46 -5.19
N ASP A 22 -9.94 -21.36 -6.08
CA ASP A 22 -8.69 -22.11 -5.98
C ASP A 22 -7.46 -21.20 -6.17
N GLU A 23 -7.54 -20.24 -7.10
CA GLU A 23 -6.50 -19.24 -7.31
C GLU A 23 -6.39 -18.30 -6.11
N ILE A 24 -7.53 -17.87 -5.54
CA ILE A 24 -7.56 -17.09 -4.29
C ILE A 24 -6.89 -17.87 -3.15
N ALA A 25 -7.20 -19.15 -2.99
CA ALA A 25 -6.61 -19.98 -1.94
C ALA A 25 -5.08 -20.09 -2.10
N ARG A 26 -4.61 -20.35 -3.32
CA ARG A 26 -3.18 -20.39 -3.65
C ARG A 26 -2.48 -19.06 -3.38
N LEU A 27 -3.11 -17.94 -3.74
CA LEU A 27 -2.55 -16.61 -3.48
C LEU A 27 -2.48 -16.30 -1.99
N LYS A 28 -3.53 -16.65 -1.23
CA LYS A 28 -3.55 -16.50 0.23
C LYS A 28 -2.43 -17.29 0.90
N GLU A 29 -2.19 -18.53 0.49
CA GLU A 29 -1.09 -19.36 1.02
C GLU A 29 0.27 -18.71 0.74
N ARG A 30 0.50 -18.24 -0.50
CA ARG A 30 1.73 -17.54 -0.86
C ARG A 30 1.93 -16.26 -0.06
N PHE A 31 0.86 -15.51 0.16
CA PHE A 31 0.90 -14.27 0.93
C PHE A 31 1.17 -14.54 2.42
N ALA A 32 0.59 -15.60 2.98
CA ALA A 32 0.88 -16.05 4.33
C ALA A 32 2.36 -16.43 4.50
N ALA A 33 2.91 -17.18 3.54
CA ALA A 33 4.33 -17.55 3.55
C ALA A 33 5.26 -16.34 3.42
N PHE A 34 4.87 -15.33 2.63
CA PHE A 34 5.60 -14.05 2.56
C PHE A 34 5.58 -13.32 3.90
N ASN A 35 4.38 -13.15 4.50
CA ASN A 35 4.24 -12.46 5.79
C ASN A 35 5.02 -13.16 6.89
N GLN A 36 5.01 -14.50 6.94
CA GLN A 36 5.80 -15.25 7.91
C GLN A 36 7.30 -14.93 7.82
N LYS A 37 7.84 -14.82 6.59
CA LYS A 37 9.25 -14.45 6.38
C LYS A 37 9.53 -13.01 6.77
N ARG A 38 8.62 -12.09 6.43
CA ARG A 38 8.72 -10.67 6.78
C ARG A 38 8.69 -10.47 8.30
N ASP A 39 7.76 -11.12 8.99
CA ASP A 39 7.54 -10.95 10.42
C ASP A 39 8.69 -11.57 11.24
N ALA A 40 9.39 -12.55 10.67
CA ALA A 40 10.61 -13.13 11.23
C ALA A 40 11.86 -12.24 11.10
N VAL A 41 11.79 -11.11 10.37
CA VAL A 41 12.92 -10.17 10.26
C VAL A 41 13.11 -9.44 11.60
N PRO A 42 14.30 -9.51 12.23
CA PRO A 42 14.64 -8.76 13.43
C PRO A 42 14.44 -7.26 13.23
N GLU A 43 14.05 -6.54 14.29
CA GLU A 43 13.70 -5.12 14.20
C GLU A 43 14.85 -4.26 13.65
N GLU A 44 16.08 -4.59 14.04
CA GLU A 44 17.32 -3.95 13.58
C GLU A 44 17.59 -4.12 12.08
N ASP A 45 17.06 -5.19 11.47
CA ASP A 45 17.26 -5.55 10.06
C ASP A 45 16.05 -5.19 9.19
N ARG A 46 14.97 -4.69 9.79
CA ARG A 46 13.79 -4.24 9.04
C ARG A 46 14.18 -3.00 8.25
N ILE A 47 14.15 -3.13 6.93
CA ILE A 47 14.29 -1.98 6.03
C ILE A 47 12.99 -1.18 6.15
N HIS A 48 13.02 -0.10 6.92
CA HIS A 48 12.04 0.98 6.78
C HIS A 48 12.20 1.56 5.38
N LEU A 49 11.14 1.57 4.59
CA LEU A 49 11.25 1.79 3.15
C LEU A 49 11.85 3.14 2.80
N ARG A 50 11.96 4.11 3.69
CA ARG A 50 11.94 5.56 3.42
C ARG A 50 10.79 5.88 2.47
N ASP A 51 10.10 6.97 2.75
CA ASP A 51 9.31 7.70 1.77
C ASP A 51 10.25 8.27 0.69
N ARG A 52 10.95 7.41 -0.05
CA ARG A 52 11.95 7.75 -1.06
C ARG A 52 11.32 8.48 -2.24
N PHE A 53 9.99 8.45 -2.31
CA PHE A 53 9.16 9.27 -3.16
C PHE A 53 8.06 9.88 -2.29
N GLY A 54 8.45 10.57 -1.21
CA GLY A 54 7.48 11.16 -0.29
C GLY A 54 6.31 11.79 -1.04
N ASP A 55 5.13 11.59 -0.47
CA ASP A 55 3.82 11.78 -1.08
C ASP A 55 3.79 12.96 -2.08
N ASP A 56 3.05 12.83 -3.18
CA ASP A 56 2.91 13.88 -4.21
C ASP A 56 2.42 15.23 -3.61
N ALA A 57 1.93 15.21 -2.37
CA ALA A 57 1.62 16.37 -1.54
C ALA A 57 2.84 17.20 -1.09
N LEU A 58 4.05 16.64 -1.04
CA LEU A 58 5.25 17.33 -0.56
C LEU A 58 5.63 18.51 -1.45
N GLY A 59 5.69 19.71 -0.86
CA GLY A 59 5.93 20.97 -1.59
C GLY A 59 4.71 21.57 -2.28
N THR A 60 3.52 20.99 -2.07
CA THR A 60 2.22 21.55 -2.47
C THR A 60 1.48 22.13 -1.26
N GLU A 61 0.28 22.66 -1.47
CA GLU A 61 -0.61 23.11 -0.38
C GLU A 61 -1.01 21.96 0.57
N GLY A 62 -0.91 20.70 0.14
CA GLY A 62 -1.21 19.50 0.93
C GLY A 62 -0.10 19.04 1.87
N ASP A 63 1.09 19.65 1.82
CA ASP A 63 2.28 19.23 2.57
C ASP A 63 2.05 19.17 4.08
N GLN A 64 1.40 20.20 4.64
CA GLN A 64 1.11 20.26 6.08
C GLN A 64 0.17 19.14 6.53
N GLN A 65 -0.79 18.76 5.69
CA GLN A 65 -1.73 17.69 5.99
C GLN A 65 -1.04 16.33 5.94
N TYR A 66 -0.19 16.10 4.93
CA TYR A 66 0.63 14.89 4.83
C TYR A 66 1.48 14.70 6.10
N TRP A 67 2.16 15.74 6.59
CA TRP A 67 2.95 15.64 7.82
C TRP A 67 2.10 15.35 9.06
N ALA A 68 0.90 15.93 9.16
CA ALA A 68 -0.01 15.63 10.25
C ALA A 68 -0.48 14.16 10.24
N GLU A 69 -0.76 13.61 9.07
CA GLU A 69 -1.14 12.20 8.92
C GLU A 69 0.02 11.25 9.21
N VAL A 70 1.25 11.61 8.81
CA VAL A 70 2.46 10.87 9.16
C VAL A 70 2.64 10.79 10.68
N GLU A 71 2.45 11.91 11.39
CA GLU A 71 2.53 11.92 12.86
C GLU A 71 1.44 11.06 13.53
N GLU A 72 0.22 11.05 12.99
CA GLU A 72 -0.84 10.17 13.48
C GLU A 72 -0.53 8.69 13.21
N ARG A 73 0.01 8.34 12.02
CA ARG A 73 0.44 6.98 11.70
C ARG A 73 1.56 6.51 12.65
N LYS A 74 2.48 7.40 13.05
CA LYS A 74 3.51 7.10 14.06
C LYS A 74 2.89 6.74 15.40
N LYS A 75 1.90 7.49 15.87
CA LYS A 75 1.19 7.21 17.13
C LYS A 75 0.46 5.87 17.12
N ARG A 76 -0.08 5.46 15.95
CA ARG A 76 -0.76 4.17 15.77
C ARG A 76 0.19 2.99 15.54
N GLY A 77 1.50 3.23 15.40
CA GLY A 77 2.47 2.19 15.03
C GLY A 77 2.32 1.72 13.57
N GLU A 78 1.67 2.51 12.73
CA GLU A 78 1.41 2.22 11.30
C GLU A 78 2.35 3.00 10.37
N TYR A 79 3.30 3.74 10.94
CA TYR A 79 4.34 4.43 10.17
C TYR A 79 5.55 3.53 10.04
N TRP A 80 5.87 3.17 8.80
CA TRP A 80 6.92 2.18 8.49
C TRP A 80 8.17 2.82 7.91
N GLY A 81 8.25 4.17 7.97
CA GLY A 81 9.17 4.98 7.18
C GLY A 81 8.86 4.77 5.73
#